data_AF-A0A0C9YFV4-F1
#
_entry.id   AF-A0A0C9YFV4-F1
#
_cell.length_a   1.000
_cell.length_b   1.000
_cell.length_c   1.000
_cell.angle_alpha   90.00
_cell.angle_beta   90.00
_cell.angle_gamma   90.00
#
_symmetry.space_group_name_H-M   'P 1'
#
loop_
_entity.id
_entity.type
_entity.pdbx_description
1 polymer ?
#
loop_
_entity_poly.entity_id
_entity_poly.type
_entity_poly.pdbx_seq_one_letter_code
_entity_poly.pdbx_strand_id
1 'polypeptide(L)'
;MPATFSSSSSSSESSSLPSSRSTTPPSDIEQFCKELPAYQAAAHVFLPIASSARVLRSVFEKHASEDCLGVIFANSTASLLCAEFTSGAWTAMHLSIGNDLDVKYFLSTAFSNQGLFDTQPHALSTGLTSARHLLLISQASLRSIVSVSVADGNATLYILERPSFAFPPLASTLSFSHDGTVAQGNVPTLEEWERVWSAWDLVTLQMIPQEMLHQKPIDLRHKCLFYIGHIPTFLDMLLSKAIGGLPTEPKYFWNIFERGIDPHVDDPNHCHNHSEVPEKDEDWPTLDSIIVFRNNVRARLRKLYLDLQAGRRAFTRSIARTIVMCLEHESFHIETLLYMLMQRAGSGTLPPPGFTVPPWEVLAEQWNSIPLPSSPTVLVGPATLVLGHHDSEAEDGLPGVSENVKDHTFGWDNESPPRTVQVGAFKAEWRPVTNREFETFRNKQAKGVVDFPKSWVDEDGEVKVRTIYGPVPMAIAAHWPMLTSYDDLSAYAISKGGRLPTEAELRLFLDTYDVGHEGGANIGFRNWHCVPATTGLEAYDGKGSNGGVWEWTSTVFDAHEGLAPTKYFTGYSTDFFDSKHHVALGASYATVPRLGRRTLRNFYQHNYPYPWIGARVVYDV
;
A
#
# COMPACT_ATOMS: atom_id res chain seq x y z
N MET A 1 -5.08 72.26 -5.12
CA MET A 1 -4.75 72.40 -3.69
C MET A 1 -4.99 71.04 -3.04
N PRO A 2 -4.03 70.55 -2.25
CA PRO A 2 -3.66 69.13 -2.22
C PRO A 2 -3.97 68.46 -0.87
N ALA A 3 -3.90 67.14 -0.81
CA ALA A 3 -3.45 66.43 0.40
C ALA A 3 -2.88 65.05 0.02
N THR A 4 -1.57 65.04 -0.16
CA THR A 4 -0.69 63.87 -0.04
C THR A 4 -0.64 63.39 1.40
N PHE A 5 -0.73 62.08 1.65
CA PHE A 5 -0.17 61.46 2.86
C PHE A 5 0.39 60.06 2.57
N SER A 6 1.72 60.02 2.46
CA SER A 6 2.67 59.13 3.17
C SER A 6 2.26 57.68 3.45
N SER A 7 2.87 56.75 2.72
CA SER A 7 2.96 55.33 3.05
C SER A 7 3.96 55.07 4.18
N SER A 8 3.51 54.47 5.29
CA SER A 8 4.37 53.80 6.27
C SER A 8 4.30 52.29 6.04
N SER A 9 5.43 51.71 5.68
CA SER A 9 5.64 50.26 5.56
C SER A 9 5.76 49.65 6.96
N SER A 10 4.86 48.74 7.31
CA SER A 10 5.11 47.74 8.35
C SER A 10 5.15 46.37 7.68
N SER A 11 6.35 45.82 7.60
CA SER A 11 6.62 44.45 7.17
C SER A 11 6.14 43.50 8.26
N SER A 12 5.01 42.85 8.02
CA SER A 12 4.64 41.63 8.74
C SER A 12 5.06 40.44 7.88
N GLU A 13 5.90 39.60 8.46
CA GLU A 13 6.38 38.35 7.88
C GLU A 13 5.19 37.45 7.55
N SER A 14 4.97 37.20 6.26
CA SER A 14 3.99 36.21 5.81
C SER A 14 4.58 34.81 5.99
N SER A 15 4.12 34.10 7.01
CA SER A 15 4.18 32.65 7.04
C SER A 15 3.45 32.11 5.81
N SER A 16 4.16 31.47 4.88
CA SER A 16 3.59 30.85 3.69
C SER A 16 2.69 29.67 4.09
N LEU A 17 1.37 29.90 4.12
CA LEU A 17 0.37 28.84 4.06
C LEU A 17 0.46 28.16 2.68
N PRO A 18 0.41 26.82 2.59
CA PRO A 18 0.37 26.13 1.30
C PRO A 18 -0.93 26.49 0.58
N SER A 19 -0.83 26.92 -0.68
CA SER A 19 -2.01 27.25 -1.49
C SER A 19 -2.79 25.98 -1.82
N SER A 20 -3.95 25.80 -1.21
CA SER A 20 -4.93 24.77 -1.55
C SER A 20 -5.62 25.07 -2.89
N ARG A 21 -4.89 25.07 -4.00
CA ARG A 21 -5.55 25.09 -5.31
C ARG A 21 -6.09 23.68 -5.60
N SER A 22 -7.41 23.57 -5.49
CA SER A 22 -8.26 22.42 -5.81
C SER A 22 -8.25 22.10 -7.31
N THR A 23 -7.09 21.84 -7.92
CA THR A 23 -7.02 21.58 -9.37
C THR A 23 -6.09 20.43 -9.63
N THR A 24 -6.57 19.44 -10.39
CA THR A 24 -5.71 18.43 -11.01
C THR A 24 -4.69 19.08 -11.94
N PRO A 25 -3.48 18.52 -12.06
CA PRO A 25 -2.47 19.06 -12.96
C PRO A 25 -2.91 18.98 -14.43
N PRO A 26 -2.34 19.82 -15.31
CA PRO A 26 -2.44 19.63 -16.75
C PRO A 26 -1.61 18.41 -17.21
N SER A 27 -1.92 17.91 -18.40
CA SER A 27 -1.34 16.72 -19.05
C SER A 27 0.17 16.71 -19.32
N ASP A 28 0.94 17.69 -18.86
CA ASP A 28 2.33 17.87 -19.30
C ASP A 28 3.27 16.86 -18.62
N ILE A 29 3.37 15.69 -19.24
CA ILE A 29 4.22 14.56 -18.80
C ILE A 29 5.71 14.87 -19.08
N GLU A 30 6.04 15.72 -20.06
CA GLU A 30 7.43 15.93 -20.50
C GLU A 30 8.30 16.64 -19.44
N GLN A 31 7.68 17.38 -18.53
CA GLN A 31 8.40 18.13 -17.50
C GLN A 31 8.75 17.30 -16.25
N PHE A 32 8.10 16.15 -16.02
CA PHE A 32 8.33 15.33 -14.82
C PHE A 32 9.48 14.32 -14.96
N CYS A 33 9.91 13.98 -16.19
CA CYS A 33 10.88 12.92 -16.47
C CYS A 33 12.32 13.40 -16.77
N LYS A 34 12.64 14.68 -16.55
CA LYS A 34 13.98 15.23 -16.80
C LYS A 34 14.63 15.67 -15.50
N GLU A 35 15.28 14.73 -14.82
CA GLU A 35 16.55 14.87 -14.08
C GLU A 35 16.84 13.54 -13.33
N LEU A 36 18.02 12.94 -13.56
CA LEU A 36 18.58 11.85 -12.74
C LEU A 36 19.94 12.33 -12.18
N PRO A 37 20.29 12.07 -10.90
CA PRO A 37 19.59 11.21 -9.96
C PRO A 37 19.31 11.81 -8.57
N ALA A 38 18.03 11.82 -8.17
CA ALA A 38 17.56 12.07 -6.80
C ALA A 38 18.00 11.00 -5.76
N TYR A 39 18.83 10.03 -6.15
CA TYR A 39 19.45 9.06 -5.24
C TYR A 39 20.94 9.33 -4.95
N GLN A 40 21.51 10.42 -5.50
CA GLN A 40 22.77 10.97 -5.02
C GLN A 40 22.46 11.98 -3.91
N ALA A 41 22.86 11.66 -2.69
CA ALA A 41 22.63 12.57 -1.57
C ALA A 41 23.76 13.61 -1.51
N ALA A 42 23.41 14.88 -1.32
CA ALA A 42 24.38 15.97 -1.13
C ALA A 42 25.09 15.90 0.24
N ALA A 43 24.53 15.16 1.19
CA ALA A 43 25.08 14.94 2.51
C ALA A 43 24.83 13.51 2.98
N HIS A 44 25.71 13.03 3.85
CA HIS A 44 25.63 11.72 4.47
C HIS A 44 25.80 11.80 5.97
N VAL A 45 25.01 11.00 6.67
CA VAL A 45 25.09 10.87 8.13
C VAL A 45 25.38 9.43 8.50
N PHE A 46 26.38 9.22 9.35
CA PHE A 46 26.63 7.95 10.02
C PHE A 46 26.04 7.97 11.44
N LEU A 47 25.16 7.00 11.71
CA LEU A 47 24.53 6.76 13.00
C LEU A 47 25.17 5.53 13.66
N PRO A 48 26.15 5.72 14.58
CA PRO A 48 26.96 4.62 15.14
C PRO A 48 26.23 3.76 16.19
N ILE A 49 25.07 4.19 16.69
CA ILE A 49 24.32 3.54 17.76
C ILE A 49 22.88 3.30 17.28
N ALA A 50 22.24 2.26 17.81
CA ALA A 50 20.80 2.05 17.67
C ALA A 50 20.06 3.38 17.97
N SER A 51 19.49 3.95 16.91
CA SER A 51 18.84 5.25 16.94
C SER A 51 17.33 5.07 17.02
N SER A 52 16.62 6.00 17.65
CA SER A 52 15.15 6.00 17.65
C SER A 52 14.61 6.72 16.41
N ALA A 53 13.35 6.45 16.06
CA ALA A 53 12.70 7.09 14.91
C ALA A 53 12.69 8.62 15.03
N ARG A 54 12.58 9.13 16.27
CA ARG A 54 12.66 10.55 16.59
C ARG A 54 14.04 11.13 16.27
N VAL A 55 15.11 10.40 16.60
CA VAL A 55 16.49 10.79 16.27
C VAL A 55 16.69 10.84 14.77
N LEU A 56 16.30 9.78 14.07
CA LEU A 56 16.42 9.71 12.61
C LEU A 56 15.65 10.86 11.94
N ARG A 57 14.41 11.12 12.37
CA ARG A 57 13.60 12.23 11.84
C ARG A 57 14.28 13.58 12.05
N SER A 58 14.77 13.87 13.26
CA SER A 58 15.42 15.15 13.56
C SER A 58 16.78 15.31 12.85
N VAL A 59 17.53 14.23 12.66
CA VAL A 59 18.75 14.25 11.84
C VAL A 59 18.40 14.56 10.38
N PHE A 60 17.38 13.89 9.84
CA PHE A 60 16.91 14.12 8.47
C PHE A 60 16.44 15.55 8.27
N GLU A 61 15.61 16.09 9.15
CA GLU A 61 15.13 17.49 9.12
C GLU A 61 16.27 18.51 9.15
N LYS A 62 17.40 18.18 9.78
CA LYS A 62 18.53 19.10 9.92
C LYS A 62 19.47 19.10 8.70
N HIS A 63 19.60 17.98 8.00
CA HIS A 63 20.68 17.77 7.02
C HIS A 63 20.22 17.34 5.63
N ALA A 64 18.96 16.93 5.46
CA ALA A 64 18.46 16.58 4.14
C ALA A 64 18.47 17.81 3.21
N SER A 65 18.81 17.57 1.96
CA SER A 65 18.74 18.55 0.88
C SER A 65 17.78 18.02 -0.16
N GLU A 66 16.85 18.86 -0.63
CA GLU A 66 15.81 18.45 -1.60
C GLU A 66 15.06 17.18 -1.15
N ASP A 67 14.75 17.10 0.15
CA ASP A 67 14.10 15.94 0.78
C ASP A 67 14.84 14.61 0.58
N CYS A 68 16.16 14.63 0.38
CA CYS A 68 17.03 13.46 0.26
C CYS A 68 18.22 13.52 1.24
N LEU A 69 18.57 12.37 1.84
CA LEU A 69 19.74 12.22 2.72
C LEU A 69 20.31 10.80 2.65
N GLY A 70 21.64 10.69 2.57
CA GLY A 70 22.33 9.42 2.74
C GLY A 70 22.49 9.10 4.23
N VAL A 71 21.99 7.95 4.69
CA VAL A 71 22.09 7.54 6.09
C VAL A 71 22.76 6.18 6.18
N ILE A 72 23.86 6.12 6.90
CA ILE A 72 24.62 4.91 7.17
C ILE A 72 24.27 4.44 8.58
N PHE A 73 23.69 3.24 8.69
CA PHE A 73 23.45 2.57 9.96
C PHE A 73 24.50 1.49 10.20
N ALA A 74 25.02 1.41 11.42
CA ALA A 74 25.81 0.26 11.84
C ALA A 74 24.92 -1.00 11.92
N ASN A 75 25.41 -2.13 11.40
CA ASN A 75 24.65 -3.39 11.38
C ASN A 75 24.62 -4.11 12.73
N SER A 76 25.46 -3.69 13.69
CA SER A 76 25.48 -4.23 15.06
C SER A 76 25.57 -3.12 16.10
N THR A 77 25.00 -3.37 17.28
CA THR A 77 25.04 -2.48 18.44
C THR A 77 26.36 -2.56 19.21
N ALA A 78 27.25 -3.50 18.86
CA ALA A 78 28.60 -3.53 19.39
C ALA A 78 29.34 -2.33 18.79
N SER A 79 29.44 -1.27 19.59
CA SER A 79 30.07 0.03 19.27
C SER A 79 31.43 -0.14 18.60
N LEU A 80 31.43 -0.32 17.28
CA LEU A 80 32.56 -0.06 16.43
C LEU A 80 32.25 1.29 15.80
N LEU A 81 32.88 2.35 16.35
CA LEU A 81 33.13 3.54 15.56
C LEU A 81 33.88 3.02 14.32
N CYS A 82 33.17 2.88 13.20
CA CYS A 82 33.80 2.51 11.95
C CYS A 82 34.77 3.65 11.63
N ALA A 83 36.08 3.39 11.73
CA ALA A 83 37.10 4.44 11.59
C ALA A 83 36.92 5.23 10.28
N GLU A 84 36.43 4.55 9.25
CA GLU A 84 36.04 5.08 7.93
C GLU A 84 35.05 6.25 8.02
N PHE A 85 34.06 6.19 8.92
CA PHE A 85 32.98 7.17 9.03
C PHE A 85 33.11 8.11 10.24
N THR A 86 34.25 8.10 10.91
CA THR A 86 34.47 8.90 12.14
C THR A 86 35.71 9.78 12.08
N SER A 87 36.43 9.78 10.96
CA SER A 87 37.66 10.54 10.75
C SER A 87 37.71 11.14 9.34
N GLY A 88 38.69 12.02 9.10
CA GLY A 88 38.91 12.62 7.78
C GLY A 88 37.75 13.53 7.35
N ALA A 89 36.98 13.08 6.36
CA ALA A 89 35.87 13.82 5.75
C ALA A 89 34.60 13.92 6.62
N TRP A 90 34.61 13.31 7.81
CA TRP A 90 33.45 13.22 8.70
C TRP A 90 33.61 14.11 9.93
N THR A 91 32.58 14.90 10.22
CA THR A 91 32.53 15.82 11.37
C THR A 91 31.60 15.25 12.45
N ALA A 92 32.10 15.17 13.69
CA ALA A 92 31.29 14.76 14.83
C ALA A 92 30.25 15.83 15.18
N MET A 93 29.00 15.40 15.34
CA MET A 93 27.85 16.25 15.65
C MET A 93 27.13 15.71 16.88
N HIS A 94 26.44 16.60 17.59
CA HIS A 94 25.56 16.26 18.71
C HIS A 94 24.13 16.73 18.39
N LEU A 95 23.15 15.92 18.79
CA LEU A 95 21.74 16.24 18.68
C LEU A 95 21.06 15.93 20.01
N SER A 96 20.61 16.99 20.67
CA SER A 96 19.82 16.90 21.89
C SER A 96 18.33 17.02 21.56
N ILE A 97 17.53 16.03 21.94
CA ILE A 97 16.10 15.95 21.64
C ILE A 97 15.32 15.90 22.95
N GLY A 98 14.79 17.06 23.37
CA GLY A 98 14.23 17.22 24.71
C GLY A 98 15.33 17.11 25.78
N ASN A 99 14.94 16.74 27.00
CA ASN A 99 15.86 16.76 28.14
C ASN A 99 16.67 15.46 28.32
N ASP A 100 16.29 14.36 27.66
CA ASP A 100 16.74 13.00 28.03
C ASP A 100 17.49 12.25 26.91
N LEU A 101 17.61 12.84 25.71
CA LEU A 101 18.24 12.19 24.56
C LEU A 101 19.32 13.11 23.99
N ASP A 102 20.60 12.77 24.23
CA ASP A 102 21.74 13.35 23.50
C ASP A 102 22.41 12.26 22.65
N VAL A 103 22.41 12.45 21.33
CA VAL A 103 22.94 11.48 20.38
C VAL A 103 24.09 12.07 19.60
N LYS A 104 25.23 11.37 19.64
CA LYS A 104 26.38 11.66 18.79
C LYS A 104 26.23 10.95 17.44
N TYR A 105 26.42 11.69 16.36
CA TYR A 105 26.44 11.19 14.98
C TYR A 105 27.56 11.88 14.19
N PHE A 106 27.80 11.43 12.97
CA PHE A 106 28.84 12.01 12.11
C PHE A 106 28.23 12.46 10.78
N LEU A 107 28.60 13.66 10.33
CA LEU A 107 28.12 14.27 9.09
C LEU A 107 29.28 14.41 8.09
N SER A 108 29.04 14.13 6.83
CA SER A 108 29.93 14.47 5.73
C SER A 108 29.15 15.02 4.54
N THR A 109 29.66 16.09 3.93
CA THR A 109 29.24 16.58 2.61
C THR A 109 30.28 16.29 1.52
N ALA A 110 31.37 15.62 1.89
CA ALA A 110 32.47 15.25 0.99
C ALA A 110 32.48 13.74 0.69
N PHE A 111 31.82 12.92 1.52
CA PHE A 111 31.54 11.54 1.19
C PHE A 111 30.62 11.48 -0.04
N SER A 112 30.95 10.61 -1.00
CA SER A 112 30.16 10.42 -2.21
C SER A 112 29.68 8.98 -2.27
N ASN A 113 28.38 8.81 -2.53
CA ASN A 113 27.80 7.50 -2.82
C ASN A 113 27.84 7.12 -4.31
N GLN A 114 28.57 7.89 -5.12
CA GLN A 114 28.73 7.61 -6.54
C GLN A 114 29.54 6.32 -6.73
N GLY A 115 29.06 5.41 -7.58
CA GLY A 115 29.71 4.12 -7.87
C GLY A 115 29.61 3.08 -6.76
N LEU A 116 29.16 3.43 -5.55
CA LEU A 116 28.96 2.44 -4.48
C LEU A 116 27.87 1.43 -4.84
N PHE A 117 26.81 1.89 -5.51
CA PHE A 117 25.73 1.01 -5.94
C PHE A 117 26.15 -0.02 -7.00
N ASP A 118 27.17 0.30 -7.80
CA ASP A 118 27.66 -0.59 -8.85
C ASP A 118 28.71 -1.59 -8.32
N THR A 119 29.33 -1.29 -7.17
CA THR A 119 30.50 -2.02 -6.66
C THR A 119 30.27 -2.76 -5.36
N GLN A 120 29.24 -2.39 -4.59
CA GLN A 120 28.96 -2.97 -3.29
C GLN A 120 27.75 -3.90 -3.33
N PRO A 121 27.73 -4.97 -2.50
CA PRO A 121 26.56 -5.83 -2.38
C PRO A 121 25.34 -5.06 -1.88
N HIS A 122 24.21 -5.24 -2.54
CA HIS A 122 22.96 -4.63 -2.12
C HIS A 122 22.37 -5.29 -0.88
N ALA A 123 21.70 -4.49 -0.05
CA ALA A 123 21.03 -5.01 1.14
C ALA A 123 19.68 -5.65 0.78
N LEU A 124 19.45 -6.87 1.25
CA LEU A 124 18.16 -7.55 1.11
C LEU A 124 17.18 -7.03 2.16
N SER A 125 16.05 -6.47 1.73
CA SER A 125 15.09 -5.81 2.62
C SER A 125 14.56 -6.71 3.75
N THR A 126 14.47 -8.01 3.50
CA THR A 126 13.97 -9.02 4.44
C THR A 126 15.06 -9.63 5.33
N GLY A 127 16.32 -9.26 5.15
CA GLY A 127 17.38 -9.62 6.09
C GLY A 127 17.12 -8.96 7.45
N LEU A 128 17.35 -9.67 8.55
CA LEU A 128 16.95 -9.22 9.90
C LEU A 128 17.46 -7.80 10.24
N THR A 129 18.70 -7.48 9.89
CA THR A 129 19.28 -6.15 10.11
C THR A 129 18.60 -5.09 9.24
N SER A 130 18.41 -5.37 7.95
CA SER A 130 17.75 -4.45 7.03
C SER A 130 16.28 -4.22 7.39
N ALA A 131 15.57 -5.26 7.80
CA ALA A 131 14.19 -5.16 8.28
C ALA A 131 14.08 -4.21 9.49
N ARG A 132 15.01 -4.30 10.45
CA ARG A 132 15.09 -3.38 11.60
C ARG A 132 15.36 -1.94 11.19
N HIS A 133 16.30 -1.71 10.26
CA HIS A 133 16.55 -0.37 9.74
C HIS A 133 15.34 0.19 9.01
N LEU A 134 14.68 -0.62 8.16
CA LEU A 134 13.49 -0.19 7.44
C LEU A 134 12.32 0.10 8.38
N LEU A 135 12.16 -0.67 9.47
CA LEU A 135 11.17 -0.37 10.50
C LEU A 135 11.42 1.00 11.15
N LEU A 136 12.68 1.28 11.51
CA LEU A 136 13.10 2.58 12.05
C LEU A 136 12.83 3.73 11.06
N ILE A 137 13.14 3.53 9.78
CA ILE A 137 12.88 4.47 8.69
C ILE A 137 11.37 4.74 8.55
N SER A 138 10.54 3.71 8.51
CA SER A 138 9.08 3.85 8.42
C SER A 138 8.48 4.57 9.63
N GLN A 139 8.95 4.27 10.85
CA GLN A 139 8.54 4.99 12.07
C GLN A 139 8.95 6.46 12.06
N ALA A 140 10.06 6.80 11.39
CA ALA A 140 10.47 8.18 11.18
C ALA A 140 9.63 8.91 10.11
N SER A 141 8.71 8.21 9.45
CA SER A 141 7.93 8.68 8.29
C SER A 141 8.82 9.04 7.09
N LEU A 142 9.85 8.23 6.88
CA LEU A 142 10.77 8.31 5.75
C LEU A 142 10.65 7.04 4.90
N ARG A 143 11.21 7.09 3.68
CA ARG A 143 11.29 5.94 2.78
C ARG A 143 12.74 5.73 2.33
N SER A 144 13.13 4.48 2.12
CA SER A 144 14.40 4.15 1.45
C SER A 144 14.18 3.99 -0.05
N ILE A 145 15.02 4.65 -0.84
CA ILE A 145 15.04 4.53 -2.31
C ILE A 145 15.89 3.32 -2.73
N VAL A 146 17.11 3.23 -2.18
CA VAL A 146 18.08 2.16 -2.48
C VAL A 146 18.99 1.97 -1.26
N SER A 147 19.58 0.78 -1.13
CA SER A 147 20.51 0.48 -0.04
C SER A 147 21.59 -0.52 -0.42
N VAL A 148 22.80 -0.30 0.11
CA VAL A 148 23.98 -1.16 -0.08
C VAL A 148 24.72 -1.39 1.22
N SER A 149 25.32 -2.57 1.32
CA SER A 149 26.27 -2.93 2.36
C SER A 149 27.57 -2.15 2.17
N VAL A 150 28.11 -1.59 3.24
CA VAL A 150 29.38 -0.84 3.24
C VAL A 150 30.26 -1.27 4.42
N ALA A 151 31.51 -0.82 4.45
CA ALA A 151 32.48 -1.16 5.49
C ALA A 151 32.59 -2.68 5.73
N ASP A 152 32.81 -3.43 4.65
CA ASP A 152 32.92 -4.90 4.64
C ASP A 152 31.73 -5.64 5.29
N GLY A 153 30.51 -5.10 5.18
CA GLY A 153 29.31 -5.72 5.75
C GLY A 153 28.97 -5.27 7.17
N ASN A 154 29.75 -4.36 7.76
CA ASN A 154 29.51 -3.89 9.12
C ASN A 154 28.51 -2.73 9.20
N ALA A 155 28.19 -2.10 8.07
CA ALA A 155 27.20 -1.03 8.01
C ALA A 155 26.39 -1.12 6.72
N THR A 156 25.26 -0.42 6.68
CA THR A 156 24.42 -0.32 5.50
C THR A 156 24.13 1.15 5.22
N LEU A 157 24.44 1.59 4.00
CA LEU A 157 24.04 2.90 3.48
C LEU A 157 22.64 2.78 2.89
N TYR A 158 21.75 3.68 3.31
CA TYR A 158 20.44 3.90 2.73
C TYR A 158 20.38 5.30 2.15
N ILE A 159 19.81 5.45 0.97
CA ILE A 159 19.36 6.76 0.49
C ILE A 159 17.91 6.91 0.92
N LEU A 160 17.67 7.90 1.78
CA LEU A 160 16.37 8.17 2.37
C LEU A 160 15.75 9.38 1.71
N GLU A 161 14.43 9.33 1.52
CA GLU A 161 13.62 10.46 1.11
C GLU A 161 12.50 10.73 2.12
N ARG A 162 11.98 11.96 2.09
CA ARG A 162 10.71 12.30 2.75
C ARG A 162 9.57 12.11 1.74
N PRO A 163 8.77 11.04 1.84
CA PRO A 163 7.65 10.85 0.94
C PRO A 163 6.50 11.81 1.26
N SER A 164 5.66 12.11 0.27
CA SER A 164 4.43 12.92 0.43
C SER A 164 3.45 12.35 1.47
N PHE A 165 3.48 11.03 1.68
CA PHE A 165 2.84 10.36 2.81
C PHE A 165 3.62 9.09 3.18
N ALA A 166 3.48 8.64 4.42
CA ALA A 166 4.02 7.36 4.86
C ALA A 166 3.05 6.71 5.85
N PHE A 167 2.86 5.40 5.70
CA PHE A 167 2.12 4.61 6.66
C PHE A 167 3.07 4.04 7.72
N PRO A 168 2.79 4.26 9.02
CA PRO A 168 3.57 3.63 10.06
C PRO A 168 3.34 2.11 10.07
N PRO A 169 4.27 1.34 10.67
CA PRO A 169 4.04 -0.07 10.96
C PRO A 169 2.80 -0.26 11.83
N LEU A 170 2.08 -1.36 11.65
CA LEU A 170 0.85 -1.62 12.39
C LEU A 170 1.13 -1.73 13.89
N ALA A 171 2.25 -2.35 14.26
CA ALA A 171 2.70 -2.43 15.66
C ALA A 171 2.94 -1.06 16.33
N SER A 172 3.10 0.02 15.56
CA SER A 172 3.27 1.40 16.06
C SER A 172 2.01 2.26 15.87
N THR A 173 0.92 1.68 15.39
CA THR A 173 -0.32 2.38 15.08
C THR A 173 -1.32 2.14 16.20
N LEU A 174 -1.63 3.19 16.97
CA LEU A 174 -2.53 3.08 18.12
C LEU A 174 -4.00 3.09 17.70
N SER A 175 -4.84 2.32 18.40
CA SER A 175 -6.29 2.45 18.27
C SER A 175 -6.78 3.74 18.92
N PHE A 176 -7.79 4.37 18.31
CA PHE A 176 -8.52 5.46 18.92
C PHE A 176 -9.18 5.01 20.23
N SER A 177 -9.01 5.82 21.28
CA SER A 177 -9.78 5.75 22.51
C SER A 177 -10.38 7.10 22.85
N HIS A 178 -11.68 7.11 23.14
CA HIS A 178 -12.42 8.33 23.48
C HIS A 178 -12.02 8.93 24.85
N ASP A 179 -11.49 8.11 25.76
CA ASP A 179 -11.05 8.51 27.10
C ASP A 179 -9.55 8.89 27.18
N GLY A 180 -8.84 8.85 26.05
CA GLY A 180 -7.41 9.14 25.96
C GLY A 180 -6.49 8.03 26.50
N THR A 181 -7.03 6.88 26.91
CA THR A 181 -6.22 5.72 27.30
C THR A 181 -5.64 4.99 26.09
N VAL A 182 -4.51 4.31 26.26
CA VAL A 182 -3.93 3.47 25.21
C VAL A 182 -4.85 2.28 24.95
N ALA A 183 -5.11 1.99 23.68
CA ALA A 183 -5.92 0.87 23.22
C ALA A 183 -5.20 0.08 22.11
N GLN A 184 -5.41 -1.23 22.11
CA GLN A 184 -4.79 -2.22 21.21
C GLN A 184 -5.75 -2.74 20.11
N GLY A 185 -6.96 -2.17 20.01
CA GLY A 185 -7.91 -2.50 18.96
C GLY A 185 -7.48 -1.98 17.59
N ASN A 186 -8.43 -1.81 16.67
CA ASN A 186 -8.13 -1.31 15.32
C ASN A 186 -8.97 -0.12 14.88
N VAL A 187 -9.66 0.57 15.80
CA VAL A 187 -10.40 1.79 15.44
C VAL A 187 -9.39 2.87 15.08
N PRO A 188 -9.44 3.45 13.87
CA PRO A 188 -8.41 4.39 13.45
C PRO A 188 -8.52 5.72 14.19
N THR A 189 -7.38 6.35 14.41
CA THR A 189 -7.29 7.72 14.93
C THR A 189 -7.58 8.76 13.83
N LEU A 190 -7.83 10.01 14.21
CA LEU A 190 -7.91 11.10 13.22
C LEU A 190 -6.61 11.29 12.44
N GLU A 191 -5.45 11.05 13.08
CA GLU A 191 -4.15 11.14 12.42
C GLU A 191 -4.00 10.08 11.31
N GLU A 192 -4.57 8.89 11.51
CA GLU A 192 -4.63 7.88 10.45
C GLU A 192 -5.55 8.26 9.30
N TRP A 193 -6.73 8.83 9.60
CA TRP A 193 -7.61 9.38 8.57
C TRP A 193 -6.88 10.43 7.73
N GLU A 194 -6.13 11.31 8.36
CA GLU A 194 -5.36 12.34 7.67
C GLU A 194 -4.29 11.74 6.76
N ARG A 195 -3.63 10.65 7.17
CA ARG A 195 -2.69 9.92 6.31
C ARG A 195 -3.38 9.27 5.10
N VAL A 196 -4.51 8.59 5.31
CA VAL A 196 -5.29 8.00 4.21
C VAL A 196 -5.79 9.08 3.26
N TRP A 197 -6.24 10.22 3.78
CA TRP A 197 -6.63 11.38 2.98
C TRP A 197 -5.48 11.98 2.20
N SER A 198 -4.28 12.06 2.76
CA SER A 198 -3.09 12.49 2.02
C SER A 198 -2.76 11.55 0.86
N ALA A 199 -2.85 10.23 1.08
CA ALA A 199 -2.65 9.25 0.01
C ALA A 199 -3.75 9.34 -1.06
N TRP A 200 -5.02 9.42 -0.65
CA TRP A 200 -6.16 9.58 -1.55
C TRP A 200 -6.05 10.85 -2.39
N ASP A 201 -5.73 11.99 -1.76
CA ASP A 201 -5.65 13.30 -2.41
C ASP A 201 -4.45 13.35 -3.36
N LEU A 202 -3.32 12.72 -3.03
CA LEU A 202 -2.19 12.59 -3.94
C LEU A 202 -2.59 11.79 -5.19
N VAL A 203 -3.21 10.63 -5.00
CA VAL A 203 -3.61 9.77 -6.13
C VAL A 203 -4.67 10.45 -6.99
N THR A 204 -5.70 11.04 -6.39
CA THR A 204 -6.84 11.57 -7.14
C THR A 204 -6.64 12.98 -7.69
N LEU A 205 -5.86 13.83 -7.02
CA LEU A 205 -5.74 15.24 -7.37
C LEU A 205 -4.36 15.63 -7.92
N GLN A 206 -3.37 14.74 -7.84
CA GLN A 206 -2.02 15.04 -8.32
C GLN A 206 -1.49 14.03 -9.34
N MET A 207 -2.00 12.80 -9.37
CA MET A 207 -1.62 11.81 -10.40
C MET A 207 -2.59 11.72 -11.57
N ILE A 208 -3.82 12.22 -11.41
CA ILE A 208 -4.85 12.24 -12.46
C ILE A 208 -4.92 13.65 -13.03
N PRO A 209 -4.50 13.87 -14.29
CA PRO A 209 -4.71 15.14 -14.95
C PRO A 209 -6.18 15.45 -15.22
N GLN A 210 -6.49 16.73 -15.45
CA GLN A 210 -7.85 17.21 -15.70
C GLN A 210 -8.53 16.47 -16.87
N GLU A 211 -7.81 16.24 -17.97
CA GLU A 211 -8.35 15.57 -19.15
C GLU A 211 -8.65 14.08 -18.93
N MET A 212 -8.11 13.47 -17.88
CA MET A 212 -8.35 12.07 -17.52
C MET A 212 -9.58 11.86 -16.62
N LEU A 213 -10.14 12.92 -16.01
CA LEU A 213 -11.26 12.79 -15.08
C LEU A 213 -12.45 12.05 -15.68
N HIS A 214 -12.72 12.26 -16.97
CA HIS A 214 -13.84 11.66 -17.70
C HIS A 214 -13.46 10.41 -18.51
N GLN A 215 -12.24 9.89 -18.32
CA GLN A 215 -11.77 8.70 -19.02
C GLN A 215 -11.97 7.44 -18.17
N LYS A 216 -12.09 6.30 -18.85
CA LYS A 216 -12.13 4.96 -18.25
C LYS A 216 -10.83 4.23 -18.60
N PRO A 217 -9.79 4.25 -17.76
CA PRO A 217 -8.57 3.48 -18.00
C PRO A 217 -8.81 1.96 -18.12
N ILE A 218 -9.88 1.46 -17.50
CA ILE A 218 -10.37 0.08 -17.59
C ILE A 218 -11.86 0.13 -17.93
N ASP A 219 -12.29 -0.57 -18.97
CA ASP A 219 -13.69 -0.52 -19.45
C ASP A 219 -14.70 -1.08 -18.43
N LEU A 220 -14.28 -2.03 -17.61
CA LEU A 220 -15.05 -2.66 -16.53
C LEU A 220 -15.16 -1.80 -15.25
N ARG A 221 -14.72 -0.54 -15.30
CA ARG A 221 -14.70 0.38 -14.16
C ARG A 221 -15.30 1.73 -14.54
N HIS A 222 -15.76 2.50 -13.55
CA HIS A 222 -16.26 3.86 -13.82
C HIS A 222 -15.12 4.81 -14.24
N LYS A 223 -15.50 6.01 -14.68
CA LYS A 223 -14.56 7.10 -14.98
C LYS A 223 -13.81 7.52 -13.72
N CYS A 224 -12.60 8.07 -13.86
CA CYS A 224 -11.78 8.52 -12.72
C CYS A 224 -12.53 9.45 -11.75
N LEU A 225 -13.33 10.39 -12.27
CA LEU A 225 -14.12 11.34 -11.49
C LEU A 225 -15.10 10.66 -10.51
N PHE A 226 -15.66 9.51 -10.89
CA PHE A 226 -16.60 8.75 -10.05
C PHE A 226 -16.01 8.46 -8.67
N TYR A 227 -14.76 7.98 -8.63
CA TYR A 227 -14.13 7.56 -7.39
C TYR A 227 -13.94 8.72 -6.41
N ILE A 228 -13.69 9.93 -6.92
CA ILE A 228 -13.53 11.15 -6.11
C ILE A 228 -14.82 11.49 -5.37
N GLY A 229 -15.99 11.25 -5.99
CA GLY A 229 -17.30 11.42 -5.35
C GLY A 229 -17.75 10.20 -4.53
N HIS A 230 -17.36 9.00 -4.95
CA HIS A 230 -17.72 7.73 -4.31
C HIS A 230 -17.25 7.63 -2.86
N ILE A 231 -15.97 7.91 -2.61
CA ILE A 231 -15.39 7.79 -1.26
C ILE A 231 -16.08 8.64 -0.20
N PRO A 232 -16.24 9.97 -0.39
CA PRO A 232 -16.97 10.76 0.60
C PRO A 232 -18.44 10.38 0.69
N THR A 233 -19.06 9.88 -0.39
CA THR A 233 -20.47 9.45 -0.37
C THR A 233 -20.64 8.21 0.50
N PHE A 234 -19.78 7.21 0.33
CA PHE A 234 -19.76 6.00 1.16
C PHE A 234 -19.62 6.33 2.65
N LEU A 235 -18.66 7.20 2.99
CA LEU A 235 -18.45 7.65 4.37
C LEU A 235 -19.68 8.40 4.92
N ASP A 236 -20.25 9.33 4.17
CA ASP A 236 -21.41 10.12 4.62
C ASP A 236 -22.65 9.25 4.88
N MET A 237 -22.86 8.26 4.01
CA MET A 237 -23.94 7.29 4.13
C MET A 237 -23.81 6.43 5.39
N LEU A 238 -22.65 5.79 5.59
CA LEU A 238 -22.47 4.93 6.77
C LEU A 238 -22.42 5.73 8.06
N LEU A 239 -21.86 6.94 8.07
CA LEU A 239 -21.99 7.85 9.21
C LEU A 239 -23.46 8.16 9.49
N SER A 240 -24.28 8.45 8.48
CA SER A 240 -25.71 8.72 8.68
C SER A 240 -26.45 7.52 9.26
N LYS A 241 -26.13 6.30 8.84
CA LYS A 241 -26.68 5.06 9.43
C LYS A 241 -26.25 4.87 10.88
N ALA A 242 -24.97 5.10 11.19
CA ALA A 242 -24.41 4.82 12.51
C ALA A 242 -24.75 5.85 13.59
N ILE A 243 -24.80 7.14 13.22
CA ILE A 243 -24.95 8.24 14.19
C ILE A 243 -26.19 9.12 13.97
N GLY A 244 -26.98 8.84 12.92
CA GLY A 244 -28.11 9.64 12.49
C GLY A 244 -27.69 10.94 11.81
N GLY A 245 -28.70 11.77 11.48
CA GLY A 245 -28.54 13.05 10.79
C GLY A 245 -28.94 13.01 9.32
N LEU A 246 -29.04 14.19 8.72
CA LEU A 246 -29.32 14.33 7.29
C LEU A 246 -28.05 14.07 6.46
N PRO A 247 -28.19 13.67 5.19
CA PRO A 247 -27.06 13.64 4.25
C PRO A 247 -26.33 14.98 4.19
N THR A 248 -25.02 14.94 3.96
CA THR A 248 -24.24 16.14 3.66
C THR A 248 -24.65 16.68 2.29
N GLU A 249 -24.84 18.00 2.14
CA GLU A 249 -25.20 18.59 0.85
C GLU A 249 -24.01 18.60 -0.13
N PRO A 250 -24.22 18.32 -1.43
CA PRO A 250 -25.50 18.06 -2.08
C PRO A 250 -25.99 16.61 -1.89
N LYS A 251 -27.18 16.44 -1.30
CA LYS A 251 -27.71 15.10 -0.96
C LYS A 251 -27.90 14.16 -2.16
N TYR A 252 -28.07 14.71 -3.36
CA TYR A 252 -28.29 13.91 -4.57
C TYR A 252 -27.03 13.13 -5.01
N PHE A 253 -25.86 13.46 -4.46
CA PHE A 253 -24.63 12.70 -4.68
C PHE A 253 -24.73 11.25 -4.23
N TRP A 254 -25.59 10.95 -3.24
CA TRP A 254 -25.88 9.56 -2.87
C TRP A 254 -26.42 8.76 -4.06
N ASN A 255 -27.26 9.35 -4.92
CA ASN A 255 -27.83 8.63 -6.07
C ASN A 255 -26.76 8.26 -7.12
N ILE A 256 -25.76 9.12 -7.30
CA ILE A 256 -24.74 9.00 -8.36
C ILE A 256 -23.54 8.17 -7.90
N PHE A 257 -23.14 8.33 -6.63
CA PHE A 257 -21.85 7.86 -6.13
C PHE A 257 -21.95 6.78 -5.05
N GLU A 258 -23.14 6.33 -4.64
CA GLU A 258 -23.30 5.34 -3.56
C GLU A 258 -22.59 4.02 -3.84
N ARG A 259 -22.71 3.48 -5.06
CA ARG A 259 -22.28 2.11 -5.34
C ARG A 259 -21.58 2.01 -6.69
N GLY A 260 -20.35 1.47 -6.66
CA GLY A 260 -19.54 1.22 -7.84
C GLY A 260 -20.08 0.08 -8.73
N ILE A 261 -19.44 -0.10 -9.88
CA ILE A 261 -19.81 -1.09 -10.88
C ILE A 261 -18.96 -2.37 -10.77
N ASP A 262 -19.60 -3.52 -10.91
CA ASP A 262 -18.95 -4.82 -11.08
C ASP A 262 -19.67 -5.65 -12.16
N PRO A 263 -19.32 -5.44 -13.45
CA PRO A 263 -19.85 -6.24 -14.54
C PRO A 263 -19.27 -7.65 -14.51
N HIS A 264 -20.06 -8.65 -14.85
CA HIS A 264 -19.54 -9.99 -15.11
C HIS A 264 -18.58 -9.92 -16.31
N VAL A 265 -17.35 -10.41 -16.13
CA VAL A 265 -16.35 -10.40 -17.20
C VAL A 265 -16.78 -11.29 -18.37
N ASP A 266 -17.43 -12.44 -18.10
CA ASP A 266 -17.93 -13.36 -19.15
C ASP A 266 -19.29 -12.95 -19.76
N ASP A 267 -20.03 -12.05 -19.11
CA ASP A 267 -21.33 -11.59 -19.59
C ASP A 267 -21.49 -10.08 -19.35
N PRO A 268 -21.07 -9.24 -20.33
CA PRO A 268 -21.14 -7.78 -20.20
C PRO A 268 -22.56 -7.23 -20.01
N ASN A 269 -23.61 -8.03 -20.28
CA ASN A 269 -25.00 -7.62 -20.08
C ASN A 269 -25.48 -7.86 -18.64
N HIS A 270 -24.70 -8.60 -17.85
CA HIS A 270 -24.98 -8.82 -16.44
C HIS A 270 -24.02 -8.03 -15.58
N CYS A 271 -24.56 -7.15 -14.76
CA CYS A 271 -23.81 -6.37 -13.80
C CYS A 271 -24.51 -6.42 -12.45
N HIS A 272 -23.73 -6.55 -11.38
CA HIS A 272 -24.24 -6.35 -10.03
C HIS A 272 -24.88 -4.96 -9.90
N ASN A 273 -25.82 -4.81 -8.96
CA ASN A 273 -26.50 -3.54 -8.71
C ASN A 273 -25.47 -2.40 -8.51
N HIS A 274 -25.71 -1.25 -9.13
CA HIS A 274 -24.80 -0.09 -9.08
C HIS A 274 -25.60 1.22 -9.18
N SER A 275 -24.97 2.35 -8.83
CA SER A 275 -25.60 3.66 -8.94
C SER A 275 -25.95 4.03 -10.39
N GLU A 276 -27.07 4.71 -10.59
CA GLU A 276 -27.37 5.36 -11.86
C GLU A 276 -26.43 6.56 -12.03
N VAL A 277 -25.57 6.51 -13.05
CA VAL A 277 -24.57 7.55 -13.33
C VAL A 277 -24.91 8.33 -14.59
N PRO A 278 -24.56 9.63 -14.69
CA PRO A 278 -24.77 10.39 -15.90
C PRO A 278 -24.05 9.79 -17.12
N GLU A 279 -24.74 9.72 -18.26
CA GLU A 279 -24.18 9.18 -19.51
C GLU A 279 -23.24 10.18 -20.19
N LYS A 280 -23.57 11.47 -20.17
CA LYS A 280 -22.80 12.53 -20.81
C LYS A 280 -21.88 13.24 -19.82
N ASP A 281 -20.72 13.65 -20.29
CA ASP A 281 -19.68 14.25 -19.43
C ASP A 281 -20.10 15.58 -18.81
N GLU A 282 -20.87 16.38 -19.54
CA GLU A 282 -21.41 17.66 -19.06
C GLU A 282 -22.45 17.52 -17.94
N ASP A 283 -23.04 16.33 -17.78
CA ASP A 283 -24.06 16.06 -16.76
C ASP A 283 -23.44 15.56 -15.44
N TRP A 284 -22.13 15.31 -15.40
CA TRP A 284 -21.43 14.94 -14.17
C TRP A 284 -21.26 16.14 -13.23
N PRO A 285 -21.32 15.93 -11.90
CA PRO A 285 -20.93 16.96 -10.94
C PRO A 285 -19.50 17.46 -11.19
N THR A 286 -19.29 18.77 -11.08
CA THR A 286 -17.94 19.35 -11.26
C THR A 286 -17.00 18.89 -10.15
N LEU A 287 -15.70 18.77 -10.46
CA LEU A 287 -14.68 18.42 -9.47
C LEU A 287 -14.76 19.33 -8.22
N ASP A 288 -14.87 20.65 -8.41
CA ASP A 288 -15.01 21.61 -7.31
C ASP A 288 -16.19 21.29 -6.38
N SER A 289 -17.35 20.95 -6.95
CA SER A 289 -18.53 20.60 -6.16
C SER A 289 -18.33 19.32 -5.36
N ILE A 290 -17.65 18.32 -5.94
CA ILE A 290 -17.29 17.06 -5.28
C ILE A 290 -16.30 17.32 -4.14
N ILE A 291 -15.30 18.18 -4.35
CA ILE A 291 -14.31 18.53 -3.32
C ILE A 291 -14.94 19.26 -2.14
N VAL A 292 -15.88 20.18 -2.39
CA VAL A 292 -16.65 20.84 -1.32
C VAL A 292 -17.43 19.81 -0.51
N PHE A 293 -18.15 18.91 -1.18
CA PHE A 293 -18.87 17.81 -0.51
C PHE A 293 -17.93 16.94 0.33
N ARG A 294 -16.82 16.46 -0.25
CA ARG A 294 -15.81 15.67 0.44
C ARG A 294 -15.30 16.36 1.70
N ASN A 295 -14.95 17.64 1.61
CA ASN A 295 -14.45 18.40 2.75
C ASN A 295 -15.49 18.54 3.87
N ASN A 296 -16.77 18.72 3.51
CA ASN A 296 -17.87 18.74 4.47
C ASN A 296 -18.07 17.38 5.17
N VAL A 297 -17.95 16.27 4.43
CA VAL A 297 -18.01 14.91 5.00
C VAL A 297 -16.82 14.66 5.94
N ARG A 298 -15.60 15.03 5.54
CA ARG A 298 -14.41 14.94 6.41
C ARG A 298 -14.58 15.80 7.67
N ALA A 299 -15.20 16.97 7.59
CA ALA A 299 -15.53 17.81 8.74
C ALA A 299 -16.57 17.15 9.66
N ARG A 300 -17.59 16.48 9.09
CA ARG A 300 -18.58 15.69 9.84
C ARG A 300 -17.91 14.55 10.61
N LEU A 301 -16.97 13.83 10.00
CA LEU A 301 -16.19 12.80 10.68
C LEU A 301 -15.36 13.39 11.83
N ARG A 302 -14.62 14.49 11.61
CA ARG A 302 -13.87 15.17 12.68
C ARG A 302 -14.78 15.56 13.85
N LYS A 303 -15.98 16.07 13.57
CA LYS A 303 -16.98 16.38 14.59
C LYS A 303 -17.39 15.14 15.39
N LEU A 304 -17.56 13.98 14.75
CA LEU A 304 -17.85 12.73 15.46
C LEU A 304 -16.75 12.39 16.48
N TYR A 305 -15.48 12.44 16.10
CA TYR A 305 -14.37 12.21 17.03
C TYR A 305 -14.40 13.18 18.22
N LEU A 306 -14.65 14.47 17.97
CA LEU A 306 -14.79 15.47 19.04
C LEU A 306 -15.98 15.19 19.97
N ASP A 307 -17.11 14.71 19.42
CA ASP A 307 -18.30 14.35 20.19
C ASP A 307 -18.05 13.10 21.06
N LEU A 308 -17.31 12.11 20.56
CA LEU A 308 -16.92 10.93 21.32
C LEU A 308 -15.97 11.29 22.47
N GLN A 309 -14.93 12.09 22.19
CA GLN A 309 -13.96 12.52 23.22
C GLN A 309 -14.60 13.38 24.32
N ALA A 310 -15.56 14.23 23.95
CA ALA A 310 -16.27 15.07 24.92
C ALA A 310 -17.40 14.34 25.67
N GLY A 311 -17.61 13.04 25.42
CA GLY A 311 -18.71 12.27 26.00
C GLY A 311 -20.10 12.74 25.57
N ARG A 312 -20.22 13.53 24.49
CA ARG A 312 -21.51 13.98 23.93
C ARG A 312 -22.24 12.86 23.20
N ARG A 313 -21.52 11.78 22.87
CA ARG A 313 -22.05 10.58 22.21
C ARG A 313 -21.38 9.35 22.81
N ALA A 314 -22.17 8.31 23.07
CA ALA A 314 -21.65 7.01 23.48
C ALA A 314 -20.82 6.37 22.36
N PHE A 315 -19.66 5.82 22.70
CA PHE A 315 -18.81 5.13 21.74
C PHE A 315 -19.19 3.65 21.67
N THR A 316 -19.98 3.29 20.65
CA THR A 316 -20.50 1.93 20.47
C THR A 316 -19.74 1.13 19.42
N ARG A 317 -19.85 -0.20 19.45
CA ARG A 317 -19.33 -1.11 18.43
C ARG A 317 -19.84 -0.77 17.03
N SER A 318 -21.10 -0.38 16.90
CA SER A 318 -21.67 0.07 15.61
C SER A 318 -20.93 1.29 15.03
N ILE A 319 -20.63 2.28 15.88
CA ILE A 319 -19.85 3.46 15.48
C ILE A 319 -18.40 3.08 15.15
N ALA A 320 -17.77 2.28 16.01
CA ALA A 320 -16.40 1.83 15.84
C ALA A 320 -16.22 1.02 14.53
N ARG A 321 -17.09 0.03 14.29
CA ARG A 321 -17.12 -0.76 13.05
C ARG A 321 -17.31 0.12 11.83
N THR A 322 -18.23 1.08 11.89
CA THR A 322 -18.46 2.03 10.78
C THR A 322 -17.20 2.81 10.44
N ILE A 323 -16.50 3.32 11.46
CA ILE A 323 -15.25 4.07 11.26
C ILE A 323 -14.17 3.17 10.65
N VAL A 324 -14.00 1.94 11.15
CA VAL A 324 -13.03 0.96 10.60
C VAL A 324 -13.37 0.63 9.15
N MET A 325 -14.62 0.26 8.89
CA MET A 325 -15.13 -0.11 7.56
C MET A 325 -14.91 1.00 6.54
N CYS A 326 -15.22 2.26 6.88
CA CYS A 326 -15.03 3.38 5.96
C CYS A 326 -13.55 3.67 5.66
N LEU A 327 -12.65 3.56 6.64
CA LEU A 327 -11.23 3.77 6.40
C LEU A 327 -10.66 2.66 5.51
N GLU A 328 -11.02 1.42 5.79
CA GLU A 328 -10.59 0.26 5.00
C GLU A 328 -11.13 0.29 3.58
N HIS A 329 -12.39 0.70 3.41
CA HIS A 329 -12.98 0.95 2.09
C HIS A 329 -12.20 2.01 1.30
N GLU A 330 -11.91 3.17 1.89
CA GLU A 330 -11.08 4.20 1.22
C GLU A 330 -9.69 3.66 0.87
N SER A 331 -9.09 2.86 1.75
CA SER A 331 -7.79 2.23 1.54
C SER A 331 -7.79 1.21 0.38
N PHE A 332 -8.82 0.37 0.26
CA PHE A 332 -8.98 -0.53 -0.90
C PHE A 332 -9.17 0.22 -2.21
N HIS A 333 -9.87 1.35 -2.16
CA HIS A 333 -10.08 2.17 -3.35
C HIS A 333 -8.82 2.91 -3.80
N ILE A 334 -7.88 3.21 -2.90
CA ILE A 334 -6.55 3.69 -3.30
C ILE A 334 -5.88 2.64 -4.21
N GLU A 335 -5.84 1.40 -3.76
CA GLU A 335 -5.26 0.29 -4.54
C GLU A 335 -6.02 0.06 -5.86
N THR A 336 -7.35 0.09 -5.80
CA THR A 336 -8.22 -0.06 -6.97
C THR A 336 -7.94 1.00 -8.04
N LEU A 337 -7.88 2.26 -7.61
CA LEU A 337 -7.64 3.36 -8.52
C LEU A 337 -6.21 3.31 -9.08
N LEU A 338 -5.22 2.90 -8.28
CA LEU A 338 -3.84 2.84 -8.76
C LEU A 338 -3.63 1.78 -9.86
N TYR A 339 -4.23 0.58 -9.75
CA TYR A 339 -4.10 -0.39 -10.85
C TYR A 339 -4.86 0.07 -12.11
N MET A 340 -5.92 0.88 -11.97
CA MET A 340 -6.57 1.54 -13.11
C MET A 340 -5.64 2.57 -13.75
N LEU A 341 -5.06 3.46 -12.96
CA LEU A 341 -4.18 4.53 -13.43
C LEU A 341 -2.89 3.99 -14.07
N MET A 342 -2.37 2.87 -13.57
CA MET A 342 -1.22 2.16 -14.17
C MET A 342 -1.44 1.83 -15.66
N GLN A 343 -2.68 1.64 -16.12
CA GLN A 343 -2.98 1.38 -17.53
C GLN A 343 -2.69 2.58 -18.45
N ARG A 344 -2.57 3.78 -17.86
CA ARG A 344 -2.30 5.05 -18.56
C ARG A 344 -1.00 5.73 -18.10
N ALA A 345 -0.20 5.07 -17.25
CA ALA A 345 1.12 5.57 -16.89
C ALA A 345 2.01 5.68 -18.15
N GLY A 346 2.74 6.79 -18.28
CA GLY A 346 3.53 7.14 -19.47
C GLY A 346 2.73 7.74 -20.64
N SER A 347 1.39 7.74 -20.59
CA SER A 347 0.52 8.27 -21.66
C SER A 347 -0.64 9.15 -21.15
N GLY A 348 -0.73 9.37 -19.85
CA GLY A 348 -1.77 10.19 -19.22
C GLY A 348 -1.58 10.29 -17.71
N THR A 349 -1.50 9.17 -17.01
CA THR A 349 -1.29 9.18 -15.55
C THR A 349 0.11 9.70 -15.23
N LEU A 350 0.17 10.66 -14.30
CA LEU A 350 1.43 11.22 -13.81
C LEU A 350 2.02 10.32 -12.72
N PRO A 351 3.37 10.25 -12.61
CA PRO A 351 4.02 9.57 -11.50
C PRO A 351 3.66 10.23 -10.16
N PRO A 352 3.71 9.48 -9.03
CA PRO A 352 3.36 10.02 -7.72
C PRO A 352 4.33 11.14 -7.30
N PRO A 353 3.86 12.39 -7.14
CA PRO A 353 4.73 13.50 -6.75
C PRO A 353 5.27 13.35 -5.33
N GLY A 354 6.51 13.78 -5.12
CA GLY A 354 7.22 13.63 -3.84
C GLY A 354 7.68 12.20 -3.56
N PHE A 355 7.74 11.34 -4.58
CA PHE A 355 8.40 10.04 -4.53
C PHE A 355 9.39 9.94 -5.68
N THR A 356 10.64 9.59 -5.36
CA THR A 356 11.70 9.43 -6.35
C THR A 356 11.36 8.32 -7.34
N VAL A 357 11.59 8.60 -8.63
CA VAL A 357 11.54 7.57 -9.68
C VAL A 357 12.59 6.51 -9.38
N PRO A 358 12.23 5.21 -9.33
CA PRO A 358 13.17 4.16 -8.96
C PRO A 358 14.39 4.13 -9.91
N PRO A 359 15.62 4.00 -9.39
CA PRO A 359 16.80 3.81 -10.22
C PRO A 359 16.81 2.38 -10.78
N TRP A 360 16.05 2.17 -11.86
CA TRP A 360 15.70 0.85 -12.36
C TRP A 360 16.90 -0.06 -12.65
N GLU A 361 17.95 0.47 -13.25
CA GLU A 361 19.15 -0.28 -13.60
C GLU A 361 19.86 -0.79 -12.35
N VAL A 362 20.08 0.10 -11.38
CA VAL A 362 20.70 -0.22 -10.09
C VAL A 362 19.86 -1.25 -9.32
N LEU A 363 18.54 -1.07 -9.30
CA LEU A 363 17.64 -2.01 -8.65
C LEU A 363 17.60 -3.37 -9.36
N ALA A 364 17.68 -3.41 -10.68
CA ALA A 364 17.75 -4.65 -11.44
C ALA A 364 19.05 -5.41 -11.15
N GLU A 365 20.19 -4.72 -11.06
CA GLU A 365 21.46 -5.33 -10.64
C GLU A 365 21.37 -5.90 -9.21
N GLN A 366 20.79 -5.13 -8.28
CA GLN A 366 20.45 -5.61 -6.94
C GLN A 366 19.64 -6.90 -6.99
N TRP A 367 18.55 -6.92 -7.76
CA TRP A 367 17.65 -8.07 -7.86
C TRP A 367 18.30 -9.30 -8.48
N ASN A 368 19.15 -9.11 -9.48
CA ASN A 368 19.90 -10.19 -10.12
C ASN A 368 20.94 -10.81 -9.19
N SER A 369 21.38 -10.07 -8.15
CA SER A 369 22.30 -10.57 -7.12
C SER A 369 21.61 -11.37 -6.00
N ILE A 370 20.27 -11.36 -5.93
CA ILE A 370 19.53 -12.09 -4.89
C ILE A 370 19.76 -13.60 -5.08
N PRO A 371 20.23 -14.33 -4.05
CA PRO A 371 20.44 -15.76 -4.16
C PRO A 371 19.16 -16.52 -4.51
N LEU A 372 19.31 -17.68 -5.16
CA LEU A 372 18.21 -18.61 -5.35
C LEU A 372 18.12 -19.56 -4.13
N PRO A 373 16.90 -19.98 -3.71
CA PRO A 373 16.70 -21.08 -2.81
C PRO A 373 17.43 -22.34 -3.27
N SER A 374 17.91 -23.14 -2.33
CA SER A 374 18.60 -24.41 -2.61
C SER A 374 17.67 -25.47 -3.20
N SER A 375 16.36 -25.36 -2.95
CA SER A 375 15.30 -26.17 -3.56
C SER A 375 14.27 -25.28 -4.24
N PRO A 376 13.57 -25.73 -5.29
CA PRO A 376 12.48 -24.97 -5.89
C PRO A 376 11.21 -24.95 -5.02
N THR A 377 11.04 -25.97 -4.17
CA THR A 377 9.84 -26.17 -3.35
C THR A 377 10.17 -26.51 -1.90
N VAL A 378 9.20 -26.32 -1.02
CA VAL A 378 9.21 -26.71 0.39
C VAL A 378 8.01 -27.57 0.73
N LEU A 379 8.19 -28.54 1.62
CA LEU A 379 7.09 -29.31 2.19
C LEU A 379 6.40 -28.47 3.28
N VAL A 380 5.09 -28.33 3.20
CA VAL A 380 4.26 -27.58 4.14
C VAL A 380 3.14 -28.49 4.64
N GLY A 381 2.78 -28.35 5.92
CA GLY A 381 1.79 -29.22 6.56
C GLY A 381 2.29 -30.66 6.78
N PRO A 382 1.41 -31.57 7.23
CA PRO A 382 0.01 -31.30 7.58
C PRO A 382 -0.11 -30.41 8.82
N ALA A 383 -1.16 -29.59 8.90
CA ALA A 383 -1.39 -28.72 10.03
C ALA A 383 -2.89 -28.47 10.26
N THR A 384 -3.24 -28.14 11.50
CA THR A 384 -4.56 -27.57 11.82
C THR A 384 -4.44 -26.06 11.86
N LEU A 385 -5.31 -25.36 11.12
CA LEU A 385 -5.32 -23.91 10.99
C LEU A 385 -6.65 -23.34 11.49
N VAL A 386 -6.62 -22.16 12.12
CA VAL A 386 -7.83 -21.37 12.39
C VAL A 386 -7.88 -20.20 11.40
N LEU A 387 -8.94 -20.12 10.61
CA LEU A 387 -9.23 -18.98 9.74
C LEU A 387 -10.29 -18.09 10.38
N GLY A 388 -10.25 -16.78 10.14
CA GLY A 388 -11.21 -15.82 10.69
C GLY A 388 -10.99 -15.42 12.16
N HIS A 389 -11.91 -14.63 12.70
CA HIS A 389 -11.88 -14.13 14.08
C HIS A 389 -13.30 -13.93 14.67
N HIS A 390 -13.37 -13.57 15.96
CA HIS A 390 -14.63 -13.34 16.68
C HIS A 390 -15.05 -11.87 16.60
N ASP A 391 -15.76 -11.50 15.54
CA ASP A 391 -16.26 -10.15 15.35
C ASP A 391 -17.57 -10.08 14.53
N SER A 392 -18.60 -10.80 14.98
CA SER A 392 -19.89 -10.76 14.28
C SER A 392 -20.58 -9.39 14.45
N GLU A 393 -20.88 -8.71 13.34
CA GLU A 393 -21.67 -7.47 13.36
C GLU A 393 -23.05 -7.65 14.02
N ALA A 394 -23.61 -8.87 13.99
CA ALA A 394 -24.89 -9.18 14.64
C ALA A 394 -24.87 -8.94 16.16
N GLU A 395 -23.69 -8.90 16.78
CA GLU A 395 -23.51 -8.66 18.21
C GLU A 395 -23.45 -7.16 18.58
N ASP A 396 -23.21 -6.27 17.62
CA ASP A 396 -22.93 -4.85 17.87
C ASP A 396 -24.07 -4.12 18.61
N GLY A 397 -25.30 -4.60 18.44
CA GLY A 397 -26.51 -4.05 19.06
C GLY A 397 -26.92 -4.74 20.37
N LEU A 398 -26.22 -5.80 20.81
CA LEU A 398 -26.62 -6.58 21.98
C LEU A 398 -26.35 -5.79 23.28
N PRO A 399 -27.30 -5.78 24.24
CA PRO A 399 -27.09 -5.18 25.56
C PRO A 399 -25.86 -5.75 26.25
N GLY A 400 -24.99 -4.89 26.78
CA GLY A 400 -23.74 -5.28 27.45
C GLY A 400 -22.57 -5.60 26.52
N VAL A 401 -22.80 -5.68 25.21
CA VAL A 401 -21.75 -5.88 24.17
C VAL A 401 -21.53 -4.60 23.36
N SER A 402 -22.59 -3.81 23.13
CA SER A 402 -22.55 -2.62 22.30
C SER A 402 -21.51 -1.58 22.70
N GLU A 403 -21.10 -1.51 23.97
CA GLU A 403 -20.08 -0.57 24.48
C GLU A 403 -18.68 -1.21 24.60
N ASN A 404 -18.54 -2.50 24.30
CA ASN A 404 -17.27 -3.22 24.35
C ASN A 404 -16.42 -2.93 23.10
N VAL A 405 -15.86 -1.73 23.04
CA VAL A 405 -15.05 -1.24 21.91
C VAL A 405 -13.56 -1.29 22.20
N LYS A 406 -13.17 -1.08 23.46
CA LYS A 406 -11.76 -1.01 23.85
C LYS A 406 -11.05 -2.34 23.57
N ASP A 407 -9.88 -2.27 22.95
CA ASP A 407 -9.04 -3.42 22.57
C ASP A 407 -9.71 -4.42 21.60
N HIS A 408 -10.89 -4.09 21.07
CA HIS A 408 -11.61 -4.93 20.12
C HIS A 408 -11.08 -4.73 18.69
N THR A 409 -10.98 -5.81 17.93
CA THR A 409 -10.58 -5.79 16.52
C THR A 409 -11.80 -6.03 15.64
N PHE A 410 -12.17 -5.03 14.85
CA PHE A 410 -13.26 -5.09 13.88
C PHE A 410 -12.77 -5.60 12.51
N GLY A 411 -13.58 -6.36 11.81
CA GLY A 411 -13.32 -6.87 10.45
C GLY A 411 -14.58 -6.85 9.58
N TRP A 412 -14.43 -7.32 8.35
CA TRP A 412 -15.52 -7.52 7.42
C TRP A 412 -16.32 -8.78 7.79
N ASP A 413 -17.57 -8.84 7.34
CA ASP A 413 -18.48 -9.96 7.63
C ASP A 413 -17.92 -11.32 7.16
N ASN A 414 -17.20 -11.36 6.03
CA ASN A 414 -16.58 -12.56 5.49
C ASN A 414 -15.38 -13.11 6.29
N GLU A 415 -14.92 -12.39 7.32
CA GLU A 415 -13.81 -12.78 8.20
C GLU A 415 -14.29 -13.47 9.49
N SER A 416 -15.60 -13.51 9.74
CA SER A 416 -16.21 -14.01 10.97
C SER A 416 -17.33 -15.02 10.67
N PRO A 417 -17.54 -16.07 11.50
CA PRO A 417 -16.79 -16.45 12.71
C PRO A 417 -15.47 -17.20 12.39
N PRO A 418 -14.64 -17.51 13.40
CA PRO A 418 -13.46 -18.32 13.16
C PRO A 418 -13.84 -19.78 12.88
N ARG A 419 -13.08 -20.42 11.99
CA ARG A 419 -13.30 -21.81 11.55
C ARG A 419 -11.99 -22.60 11.57
N THR A 420 -12.04 -23.81 12.12
CA THR A 420 -10.89 -24.73 12.15
C THR A 420 -10.86 -25.58 10.89
N VAL A 421 -9.72 -25.58 10.20
CA VAL A 421 -9.51 -26.32 8.94
C VAL A 421 -8.30 -27.24 9.09
N GLN A 422 -8.41 -28.45 8.55
CA GLN A 422 -7.28 -29.37 8.43
C GLN A 422 -6.62 -29.19 7.07
N VAL A 423 -5.32 -28.94 7.07
CA VAL A 423 -4.51 -28.80 5.86
C VAL A 423 -3.61 -30.03 5.75
N GLY A 424 -3.70 -30.73 4.61
CA GLY A 424 -2.84 -31.87 4.30
C GLY A 424 -1.38 -31.45 4.09
N ALA A 425 -0.49 -32.44 3.91
CA ALA A 425 0.86 -32.16 3.44
C ALA A 425 0.81 -31.80 1.95
N PHE A 426 1.55 -30.76 1.56
CA PHE A 426 1.70 -30.35 0.16
C PHE A 426 3.10 -29.76 -0.06
N LYS A 427 3.55 -29.71 -1.31
CA LYS A 427 4.75 -28.94 -1.68
C LYS A 427 4.34 -27.59 -2.24
N ALA A 428 4.99 -26.53 -1.80
CA ALA A 428 4.79 -25.18 -2.33
C ALA A 428 6.07 -24.69 -3.01
N GLU A 429 5.94 -24.04 -4.18
CA GLU A 429 7.05 -23.24 -4.71
C GLU A 429 7.34 -22.07 -3.77
N TRP A 430 8.63 -21.79 -3.59
CA TRP A 430 9.03 -20.71 -2.69
C TRP A 430 8.51 -19.35 -3.13
N ARG A 431 8.48 -19.09 -4.43
CA ARG A 431 8.15 -17.79 -5.01
C ARG A 431 6.85 -17.86 -5.82
N PRO A 432 6.11 -16.74 -5.91
CA PRO A 432 5.10 -16.59 -6.95
C PRO A 432 5.71 -16.73 -8.34
N VAL A 433 4.88 -17.08 -9.33
CA VAL A 433 5.27 -17.14 -10.75
C VAL A 433 5.84 -15.79 -11.19
N THR A 434 7.00 -15.79 -11.83
CA THR A 434 7.64 -14.56 -12.30
C THR A 434 7.22 -14.17 -13.72
N ASN A 435 7.39 -12.88 -14.08
CA ASN A 435 7.14 -12.41 -15.45
C ASN A 435 7.91 -13.23 -16.50
N ARG A 436 9.19 -13.52 -16.27
CA ARG A 436 10.03 -14.27 -17.22
C ARG A 436 9.56 -15.72 -17.42
N GLU A 437 9.15 -16.38 -16.34
CA GLU A 437 8.63 -17.74 -16.40
C GLU A 437 7.32 -17.78 -17.17
N PHE A 438 6.41 -16.84 -16.88
CA PHE A 438 5.13 -16.73 -17.57
C PHE A 438 5.29 -16.38 -19.06
N GLU A 439 6.21 -15.47 -19.40
CA GLU A 439 6.55 -15.13 -20.79
C GLU A 439 7.02 -16.37 -21.55
N THR A 440 7.90 -17.17 -20.92
CA THR A 440 8.41 -18.40 -21.51
C THR A 440 7.29 -19.42 -21.74
N PHE A 441 6.41 -19.61 -20.76
CA PHE A 441 5.23 -20.48 -20.87
C PHE A 441 4.31 -20.03 -22.00
N ARG A 442 3.90 -18.76 -22.01
CA ARG A 442 2.99 -18.21 -23.02
C ARG A 442 3.57 -18.38 -24.42
N ASN A 443 4.85 -18.04 -24.62
CA ASN A 443 5.45 -18.07 -25.95
C ASN A 443 5.67 -19.49 -26.48
N LYS A 444 5.94 -20.47 -25.60
CA LYS A 444 6.25 -21.85 -26.02
C LYS A 444 5.06 -22.81 -26.00
N GLN A 445 4.09 -22.61 -25.11
CA GLN A 445 3.06 -23.60 -24.80
C GLN A 445 1.63 -23.06 -24.95
N ALA A 446 1.39 -21.77 -24.69
CA ALA A 446 0.05 -21.19 -24.64
C ALA A 446 -0.14 -20.00 -25.60
N LYS A 447 0.64 -19.93 -26.68
CA LYS A 447 0.60 -18.82 -27.62
C LYS A 447 -0.74 -18.81 -28.36
N GLY A 448 -1.51 -17.73 -28.17
CA GLY A 448 -2.86 -17.60 -28.75
C GLY A 448 -3.95 -18.35 -27.98
N VAL A 449 -3.61 -18.95 -26.85
CA VAL A 449 -4.57 -19.54 -25.89
C VAL A 449 -4.69 -18.64 -24.65
N VAL A 450 -3.53 -18.22 -24.12
CA VAL A 450 -3.45 -17.25 -23.03
C VAL A 450 -3.23 -15.87 -23.63
N ASP A 451 -4.09 -14.93 -23.21
CA ASP A 451 -4.06 -13.57 -23.69
C ASP A 451 -2.75 -12.86 -23.30
N PHE A 452 -2.51 -11.71 -23.93
CA PHE A 452 -1.40 -10.87 -23.51
C PHE A 452 -1.76 -10.19 -22.18
N PRO A 453 -0.98 -10.39 -21.09
CA PRO A 453 -1.34 -9.87 -19.77
C PRO A 453 -1.56 -8.36 -19.76
N LYS A 454 -2.58 -7.88 -19.03
CA LYS A 454 -2.88 -6.44 -18.92
C LYS A 454 -1.83 -5.67 -18.11
N SER A 455 -0.99 -6.36 -17.35
CA SER A 455 0.19 -5.80 -16.69
C SER A 455 1.37 -5.56 -17.64
N TRP A 456 1.30 -6.03 -18.89
CA TRP A 456 2.34 -5.81 -19.91
C TRP A 456 1.86 -4.82 -20.99
N VAL A 457 2.80 -4.34 -21.78
CA VAL A 457 2.57 -3.56 -23.00
C VAL A 457 3.64 -3.92 -24.03
N ASP A 458 3.27 -3.90 -25.31
CA ASP A 458 4.21 -3.97 -26.43
C ASP A 458 4.41 -2.54 -26.95
N GLU A 459 5.63 -2.03 -26.84
CA GLU A 459 6.02 -0.74 -27.39
C GLU A 459 7.11 -0.99 -28.43
N ASP A 460 6.80 -0.72 -29.70
CA ASP A 460 7.70 -0.86 -30.84
C ASP A 460 8.36 -2.26 -30.97
N GLY A 461 7.63 -3.32 -30.60
CA GLY A 461 8.11 -4.71 -30.65
C GLY A 461 8.89 -5.15 -29.42
N GLU A 462 9.00 -4.30 -28.39
CA GLU A 462 9.57 -4.64 -27.10
C GLU A 462 8.46 -4.86 -26.06
N VAL A 463 8.44 -6.05 -25.45
CA VAL A 463 7.55 -6.34 -24.32
C VAL A 463 8.08 -5.67 -23.05
N LYS A 464 7.25 -4.81 -22.46
CA LYS A 464 7.51 -4.08 -21.23
C LYS A 464 6.47 -4.39 -20.16
N VAL A 465 6.84 -4.21 -18.90
CA VAL A 465 5.95 -4.38 -17.74
C VAL A 465 5.50 -3.01 -17.28
N ARG A 466 4.19 -2.82 -17.10
CA ARG A 466 3.61 -1.54 -16.65
C ARG A 466 3.98 -1.28 -15.19
N THR A 467 4.31 -0.03 -14.91
CA THR A 467 4.47 0.51 -13.55
C THR A 467 3.77 1.86 -13.48
N ILE A 468 3.59 2.41 -12.27
CA ILE A 468 3.02 3.75 -12.13
C ILE A 468 3.92 4.87 -12.67
N TYR A 469 5.22 4.59 -12.83
CA TYR A 469 6.21 5.50 -13.43
C TYR A 469 6.31 5.34 -14.96
N GLY A 470 5.46 4.52 -15.56
CA GLY A 470 5.52 4.12 -16.97
C GLY A 470 6.06 2.70 -17.16
N PRO A 471 5.98 2.17 -18.39
CA PRO A 471 6.46 0.82 -18.69
C PRO A 471 7.98 0.69 -18.55
N VAL A 472 8.45 -0.41 -17.96
CA VAL A 472 9.87 -0.76 -17.85
C VAL A 472 10.20 -2.00 -18.68
N PRO A 473 11.41 -2.13 -19.23
CA PRO A 473 11.81 -3.32 -19.99
C PRO A 473 11.64 -4.61 -19.20
N MET A 474 11.28 -5.71 -19.89
CA MET A 474 11.21 -7.04 -19.27
C MET A 474 12.52 -7.46 -18.57
N ALA A 475 13.67 -6.93 -19.00
CA ALA A 475 14.96 -7.17 -18.33
C ALA A 475 15.00 -6.64 -16.88
N ILE A 476 14.29 -5.55 -16.58
CA ILE A 476 14.17 -4.97 -15.23
C ILE A 476 13.19 -5.77 -14.37
N ALA A 477 12.03 -6.12 -14.94
CA ALA A 477 10.92 -6.72 -14.22
C ALA A 477 10.87 -8.26 -14.30
N ALA A 478 11.89 -8.91 -14.89
CA ALA A 478 11.92 -10.34 -15.19
C ALA A 478 11.59 -11.22 -13.99
N HIS A 479 12.11 -10.85 -12.82
CA HIS A 479 12.01 -11.61 -11.57
C HIS A 479 10.86 -11.15 -10.65
N TRP A 480 10.10 -10.13 -11.06
CA TRP A 480 8.92 -9.71 -10.30
C TRP A 480 7.80 -10.74 -10.46
N PRO A 481 6.91 -10.86 -9.46
CA PRO A 481 5.68 -11.64 -9.60
C PRO A 481 4.88 -11.22 -10.83
N MET A 482 4.38 -12.20 -11.56
CA MET A 482 3.45 -12.03 -12.67
C MET A 482 2.10 -11.58 -12.13
N LEU A 483 1.53 -10.52 -12.72
CA LEU A 483 0.20 -10.00 -12.38
C LEU A 483 -0.78 -10.30 -13.52
N THR A 484 -1.70 -11.24 -13.32
CA THR A 484 -2.75 -11.56 -14.30
C THR A 484 -3.92 -12.30 -13.63
N SER A 485 -4.90 -12.74 -14.42
CA SER A 485 -6.08 -13.46 -13.94
C SER A 485 -5.75 -14.80 -13.27
N TYR A 486 -6.69 -15.32 -12.47
CA TYR A 486 -6.62 -16.67 -11.91
C TYR A 486 -6.50 -17.71 -13.02
N ASP A 487 -7.30 -17.57 -14.10
CA ASP A 487 -7.35 -18.56 -15.19
C ASP A 487 -5.99 -18.73 -15.88
N ASP A 488 -5.30 -17.62 -16.16
CA ASP A 488 -3.98 -17.61 -16.76
C ASP A 488 -2.94 -18.31 -15.88
N LEU A 489 -2.95 -18.00 -14.58
CA LEU A 489 -2.01 -18.57 -13.61
C LEU A 489 -2.34 -20.03 -13.28
N SER A 490 -3.61 -20.41 -13.35
CA SER A 490 -4.09 -21.79 -13.24
C SER A 490 -3.61 -22.61 -14.44
N ALA A 491 -3.74 -22.10 -15.67
CA ALA A 491 -3.19 -22.74 -16.86
C ALA A 491 -1.66 -22.92 -16.78
N TYR A 492 -0.94 -21.91 -16.27
CA TYR A 492 0.49 -22.03 -16.00
C TYR A 492 0.79 -23.13 -14.97
N ALA A 493 0.08 -23.16 -13.84
CA ALA A 493 0.28 -24.15 -12.79
C ALA A 493 0.04 -25.58 -13.30
N ILE A 494 -1.04 -25.79 -14.05
CA ILE A 494 -1.36 -27.08 -14.69
C ILE A 494 -0.24 -27.51 -15.66
N SER A 495 0.32 -26.57 -16.43
CA SER A 495 1.43 -26.88 -17.35
C SER A 495 2.70 -27.36 -16.63
N LYS A 496 2.87 -27.00 -15.35
CA LYS A 496 3.95 -27.51 -14.48
C LYS A 496 3.59 -28.80 -13.74
N GLY A 497 2.38 -29.33 -13.94
CA GLY A 497 1.89 -30.49 -13.18
C GLY A 497 1.48 -30.16 -11.74
N GLY A 498 1.25 -28.88 -11.43
CA GLY A 498 0.78 -28.41 -10.14
C GLY A 498 -0.60 -27.77 -10.24
N ARG A 499 -0.97 -27.04 -9.18
CA ARG A 499 -2.24 -26.29 -9.07
C ARG A 499 -2.02 -25.00 -8.27
N LEU A 500 -3.04 -24.15 -8.23
CA LEU A 500 -3.08 -23.03 -7.30
C LEU A 500 -3.52 -23.50 -5.90
N PRO A 501 -2.95 -22.94 -4.81
CA PRO A 501 -3.26 -23.35 -3.44
C PRO A 501 -4.71 -23.02 -3.08
N THR A 502 -5.29 -23.77 -2.15
CA THR A 502 -6.52 -23.37 -1.46
C THR A 502 -6.23 -22.22 -0.48
N GLU A 503 -7.27 -21.52 -0.02
CA GLU A 503 -7.18 -20.45 1.01
C GLU A 503 -6.40 -20.94 2.24
N ALA A 504 -6.70 -22.14 2.73
CA ALA A 504 -6.06 -22.68 3.92
C ALA A 504 -4.58 -23.06 3.68
N GLU A 505 -4.24 -23.61 2.51
CA GLU A 505 -2.85 -23.93 2.14
C GLU A 505 -2.00 -22.66 2.00
N LEU A 506 -2.51 -21.65 1.30
CA LEU A 506 -1.80 -20.39 1.13
C LEU A 506 -1.66 -19.66 2.47
N ARG A 507 -2.71 -19.62 3.30
CA ARG A 507 -2.63 -19.02 4.65
C ARG A 507 -1.60 -19.73 5.52
N LEU A 508 -1.50 -21.06 5.44
CA LEU A 508 -0.48 -21.83 6.16
C LEU A 508 0.94 -21.47 5.68
N PHE A 509 1.14 -21.35 4.37
CA PHE A 509 2.42 -20.91 3.81
C PHE A 509 2.78 -19.50 4.31
N LEU A 510 1.85 -18.55 4.21
CA LEU A 510 2.06 -17.16 4.65
C LEU A 510 2.30 -17.07 6.16
N ASP A 511 1.57 -17.82 7.00
CA ASP A 511 1.79 -17.89 8.44
C ASP A 511 3.19 -18.41 8.81
N THR A 512 3.78 -19.24 7.94
CA THR A 512 5.08 -19.88 8.19
C THR A 512 6.24 -19.02 7.69
N TYR A 513 6.11 -18.44 6.49
CA TYR A 513 7.24 -17.87 5.75
C TYR A 513 7.12 -16.38 5.42
N ASP A 514 5.92 -15.79 5.43
CA ASP A 514 5.80 -14.36 5.15
C ASP A 514 6.29 -13.53 6.34
N VAL A 515 7.09 -12.50 6.05
CA VAL A 515 7.69 -11.65 7.09
C VAL A 515 6.86 -10.42 7.45
N GLY A 516 5.81 -10.12 6.68
CA GLY A 516 4.98 -8.92 6.86
C GLY A 516 5.73 -7.60 6.69
N HIS A 517 5.02 -6.48 6.83
CA HIS A 517 5.59 -5.14 6.66
C HIS A 517 6.75 -4.90 7.63
N GLU A 518 6.60 -5.25 8.90
CA GLU A 518 7.62 -5.11 9.94
C GLU A 518 8.89 -5.92 9.66
N GLY A 519 8.76 -7.07 9.01
CA GLY A 519 9.88 -7.92 8.63
C GLY A 519 10.52 -7.56 7.28
N GLY A 520 10.13 -6.44 6.67
CA GLY A 520 10.74 -5.92 5.45
C GLY A 520 10.04 -6.33 4.15
N ALA A 521 8.84 -6.90 4.21
CA ALA A 521 8.04 -7.20 3.02
C ALA A 521 7.65 -5.93 2.27
N ASN A 522 7.41 -6.06 0.97
CA ASN A 522 7.05 -4.95 0.10
C ASN A 522 5.55 -4.63 0.23
N ILE A 523 5.17 -3.93 1.31
CA ILE A 523 3.78 -3.56 1.65
C ILE A 523 3.75 -2.11 2.13
N GLY A 524 2.67 -1.38 1.89
CA GLY A 524 2.46 -0.03 2.43
C GLY A 524 3.31 1.06 1.77
N PHE A 525 3.44 0.99 0.45
CA PHE A 525 4.18 1.94 -0.40
C PHE A 525 5.67 2.02 -0.09
N ARG A 526 6.27 0.95 0.45
CA ARG A 526 7.73 0.81 0.56
C ARG A 526 8.39 0.98 -0.80
N ASN A 527 7.80 0.32 -1.81
CA ASN A 527 8.03 0.58 -3.22
C ASN A 527 6.68 0.81 -3.90
N TRP A 528 6.70 1.56 -5.00
CA TRP A 528 5.54 1.82 -5.84
C TRP A 528 5.44 0.85 -7.03
N HIS A 529 6.07 -0.33 -6.87
CA HIS A 529 6.13 -1.40 -7.85
C HIS A 529 6.44 -2.73 -7.15
N CYS A 530 6.24 -3.83 -7.87
CA CYS A 530 6.67 -5.15 -7.42
C CYS A 530 8.20 -5.23 -7.29
N VAL A 531 8.65 -6.16 -6.46
CA VAL A 531 10.07 -6.54 -6.35
C VAL A 531 10.17 -8.07 -6.40
N PRO A 532 11.33 -8.68 -6.67
CA PRO A 532 11.47 -10.13 -6.62
C PRO A 532 11.14 -10.70 -5.24
N ALA A 533 10.55 -11.89 -5.22
CA ALA A 533 10.27 -12.61 -3.98
C ALA A 533 11.56 -13.14 -3.33
N THR A 534 11.64 -13.03 -2.00
CA THR A 534 12.83 -13.39 -1.19
C THR A 534 12.61 -14.61 -0.29
N THR A 535 11.45 -15.23 -0.36
CA THR A 535 11.14 -16.51 0.32
C THR A 535 12.05 -17.65 -0.18
N GLY A 536 12.36 -18.59 0.70
CA GLY A 536 13.16 -19.80 0.43
C GLY A 536 14.66 -19.66 0.64
N LEU A 537 15.15 -18.52 1.10
CA LEU A 537 16.55 -18.34 1.43
C LEU A 537 16.89 -19.03 2.77
N GLU A 538 17.85 -19.96 2.75
CA GLU A 538 18.28 -20.71 3.93
C GLU A 538 18.79 -19.80 5.06
N ALA A 539 19.48 -18.71 4.71
CA ALA A 539 20.00 -17.74 5.66
C ALA A 539 18.90 -17.06 6.51
N TYR A 540 17.63 -17.18 6.09
CA TYR A 540 16.46 -16.59 6.75
C TYR A 540 15.40 -17.64 7.10
N ASP A 541 15.79 -18.91 7.23
CA ASP A 541 14.88 -20.04 7.51
C ASP A 541 13.72 -20.13 6.50
N GLY A 542 14.00 -19.77 5.24
CA GLY A 542 13.00 -19.72 4.17
C GLY A 542 12.04 -18.53 4.23
N LYS A 543 12.12 -17.68 5.26
CA LYS A 543 11.23 -16.51 5.41
C LYS A 543 11.60 -15.39 4.45
N GLY A 544 10.59 -14.71 3.94
CA GLY A 544 10.80 -13.57 3.05
C GLY A 544 9.51 -12.89 2.61
N SER A 545 9.63 -12.06 1.60
CA SER A 545 8.54 -11.32 0.95
C SER A 545 8.08 -12.09 -0.29
N ASN A 546 6.79 -12.05 -0.61
CA ASN A 546 6.27 -12.54 -1.88
C ASN A 546 6.47 -11.57 -3.07
N GLY A 547 7.07 -10.40 -2.82
CA GLY A 547 7.32 -9.38 -3.84
C GLY A 547 6.34 -8.21 -3.83
N GLY A 548 5.32 -8.25 -2.96
CA GLY A 548 4.33 -7.18 -2.80
C GLY A 548 3.13 -7.37 -3.72
N VAL A 549 2.51 -8.54 -3.66
CA VAL A 549 1.31 -8.88 -4.41
C VAL A 549 0.31 -9.62 -3.54
N TRP A 550 -0.97 -9.51 -3.88
CA TRP A 550 -1.92 -10.53 -3.49
C TRP A 550 -1.62 -11.84 -4.22
N GLU A 551 -2.05 -12.97 -3.68
CA GLU A 551 -1.89 -14.26 -4.32
C GLU A 551 -3.24 -14.96 -4.44
N TRP A 552 -3.56 -15.38 -5.67
CA TRP A 552 -4.76 -16.15 -5.98
C TRP A 552 -4.78 -17.49 -5.25
N THR A 553 -5.98 -17.88 -4.85
CA THR A 553 -6.28 -19.23 -4.35
C THR A 553 -7.31 -19.90 -5.25
N SER A 554 -7.35 -21.23 -5.24
CA SER A 554 -8.41 -22.03 -5.87
C SER A 554 -9.71 -22.07 -5.07
N THR A 555 -9.78 -21.34 -3.95
CA THR A 555 -10.98 -21.27 -3.12
C THR A 555 -11.92 -20.20 -3.66
N VAL A 556 -13.11 -20.64 -4.10
CA VAL A 556 -14.22 -19.77 -4.43
C VAL A 556 -14.63 -18.96 -3.21
N PHE A 557 -14.88 -17.66 -3.40
CA PHE A 557 -15.39 -16.77 -2.37
C PHE A 557 -16.88 -17.05 -2.15
N ASP A 558 -17.20 -17.67 -1.02
CA ASP A 558 -18.56 -18.07 -0.65
C ASP A 558 -18.77 -17.93 0.87
N ALA A 559 -20.02 -18.08 1.29
CA ALA A 559 -20.42 -18.19 2.67
C ALA A 559 -19.76 -19.38 3.37
N HIS A 560 -19.63 -19.28 4.69
CA HIS A 560 -19.21 -20.39 5.54
C HIS A 560 -20.11 -20.50 6.76
N GLU A 561 -19.98 -21.62 7.48
CA GLU A 561 -20.80 -21.88 8.67
C GLU A 561 -20.71 -20.72 9.67
N GLY A 562 -21.88 -20.28 10.13
CA GLY A 562 -22.03 -19.20 11.10
C GLY A 562 -21.81 -17.78 10.56
N LEU A 563 -21.45 -17.59 9.29
CA LEU A 563 -21.29 -16.25 8.71
C LEU A 563 -22.60 -15.46 8.84
N ALA A 564 -22.48 -14.23 9.35
CA ALA A 564 -23.58 -13.29 9.48
C ALA A 564 -23.31 -12.09 8.55
N PRO A 565 -24.07 -11.93 7.44
CA PRO A 565 -23.86 -10.83 6.50
C PRO A 565 -24.00 -9.46 7.16
N THR A 566 -23.22 -8.49 6.70
CA THR A 566 -23.34 -7.10 7.17
C THR A 566 -24.73 -6.53 6.85
N LYS A 567 -25.28 -5.79 7.82
CA LYS A 567 -26.50 -4.98 7.72
C LYS A 567 -26.16 -3.49 7.58
N TYR A 568 -24.96 -3.07 7.93
CA TYR A 568 -24.50 -1.69 7.71
C TYR A 568 -24.21 -1.44 6.22
N PHE A 569 -23.48 -2.35 5.57
CA PHE A 569 -23.18 -2.29 4.14
C PHE A 569 -23.69 -3.51 3.38
N THR A 570 -25.01 -3.64 3.31
CA THR A 570 -25.69 -4.75 2.63
C THR A 570 -25.12 -5.02 1.24
N GLY A 571 -24.77 -6.29 0.98
CA GLY A 571 -24.25 -6.75 -0.30
C GLY A 571 -22.71 -6.73 -0.40
N TYR A 572 -21.98 -6.25 0.62
CA TYR A 572 -20.51 -6.19 0.57
C TYR A 572 -19.86 -7.55 0.25
N SER A 573 -20.29 -8.63 0.89
CA SER A 573 -19.78 -9.98 0.61
C SER A 573 -20.80 -10.83 -0.15
N THR A 574 -22.07 -10.79 0.26
CA THR A 574 -23.10 -11.72 -0.24
C THR A 574 -23.41 -11.58 -1.72
N ASP A 575 -23.20 -10.40 -2.31
CA ASP A 575 -23.45 -10.20 -3.74
C ASP A 575 -22.42 -10.95 -4.59
N PHE A 576 -21.26 -11.30 -4.00
CA PHE A 576 -20.15 -11.97 -4.67
C PHE A 576 -20.04 -13.47 -4.34
N PHE A 577 -21.03 -14.04 -3.62
CA PHE A 577 -21.19 -15.48 -3.44
C PHE A 577 -21.83 -16.10 -4.68
N ASP A 578 -21.18 -15.90 -5.83
CA ASP A 578 -21.73 -16.10 -7.17
C ASP A 578 -21.01 -17.20 -7.96
N SER A 579 -20.09 -17.92 -7.32
CA SER A 579 -19.17 -18.92 -7.89
C SER A 579 -18.12 -18.39 -8.88
N LYS A 580 -18.06 -17.08 -9.12
CA LYS A 580 -17.11 -16.44 -10.04
C LYS A 580 -15.92 -15.85 -9.30
N HIS A 581 -16.14 -15.43 -8.06
CA HIS A 581 -15.10 -14.80 -7.26
C HIS A 581 -14.21 -15.84 -6.58
N HIS A 582 -12.91 -15.60 -6.60
CA HIS A 582 -11.92 -16.40 -5.88
C HIS A 582 -11.26 -15.57 -4.79
N VAL A 583 -10.92 -16.23 -3.68
CA VAL A 583 -10.20 -15.60 -2.57
C VAL A 583 -8.77 -15.31 -3.00
N ALA A 584 -8.29 -14.11 -2.69
CA ALA A 584 -6.89 -13.71 -2.77
C ALA A 584 -6.39 -13.33 -1.36
N LEU A 585 -5.20 -13.81 -1.01
CA LEU A 585 -4.58 -13.54 0.29
C LEU A 585 -3.23 -12.83 0.14
N GLY A 586 -2.74 -12.24 1.23
CA GLY A 586 -1.48 -11.50 1.26
C GLY A 586 -1.72 -10.00 1.32
N ALA A 587 -0.90 -9.25 0.60
CA ALA A 587 -0.99 -7.79 0.49
C ALA A 587 -0.10 -7.36 -0.69
N SER A 588 -0.57 -6.38 -1.47
CA SER A 588 0.28 -5.78 -2.49
C SER A 588 1.20 -4.71 -1.92
N TYR A 589 2.11 -4.22 -2.75
CA TYR A 589 2.98 -3.11 -2.39
C TYR A 589 2.24 -1.83 -2.03
N ALA A 590 0.98 -1.67 -2.42
CA ALA A 590 0.17 -0.49 -2.09
C ALA A 590 -0.89 -0.76 -1.01
N THR A 591 -1.03 -2.01 -0.56
CA THR A 591 -1.98 -2.31 0.52
C THR A 591 -1.53 -1.58 1.79
N VAL A 592 -2.41 -0.76 2.35
CA VAL A 592 -2.17 -0.04 3.61
C VAL A 592 -1.89 -1.06 4.72
N PRO A 593 -0.84 -0.92 5.56
CA PRO A 593 -0.40 -1.97 6.49
C PRO A 593 -1.51 -2.57 7.39
N ARG A 594 -2.51 -1.78 7.80
CA ARG A 594 -3.68 -2.24 8.55
C ARG A 594 -4.49 -3.34 7.85
N LEU A 595 -4.57 -3.29 6.53
CA LEU A 595 -5.24 -4.29 5.71
C LEU A 595 -4.40 -5.57 5.57
N GLY A 596 -3.09 -5.53 5.81
CA GLY A 596 -2.22 -6.72 5.79
C GLY A 596 -2.47 -7.72 6.93
N ARG A 597 -3.62 -7.66 7.61
CA ARG A 597 -3.99 -8.54 8.70
C ARG A 597 -4.26 -9.97 8.20
N ARG A 598 -4.04 -10.93 9.10
CA ARG A 598 -4.16 -12.36 8.81
C ARG A 598 -5.57 -12.80 8.38
N THR A 599 -6.62 -12.16 8.88
CA THR A 599 -8.01 -12.56 8.67
C THR A 599 -8.62 -12.03 7.38
N LEU A 600 -8.02 -11.00 6.79
CA LEU A 600 -8.60 -10.31 5.64
C LEU A 600 -8.66 -11.27 4.44
N ARG A 601 -9.83 -11.29 3.79
CA ARG A 601 -10.09 -12.05 2.57
C ARG A 601 -10.41 -11.06 1.47
N ASN A 602 -9.46 -10.86 0.56
CA ASN A 602 -9.74 -10.12 -0.66
C ASN A 602 -10.34 -11.08 -1.70
N PHE A 603 -11.08 -10.56 -2.68
CA PHE A 603 -11.77 -11.39 -3.67
C PHE A 603 -11.99 -10.66 -4.98
N TYR A 604 -11.89 -11.39 -6.08
CA TYR A 604 -12.05 -10.88 -7.44
C TYR A 604 -12.57 -11.98 -8.36
N GLN A 605 -13.28 -11.61 -9.44
CA GLN A 605 -13.67 -12.56 -10.49
C GLN A 605 -12.42 -13.24 -11.07
N HIS A 606 -12.48 -14.56 -11.25
CA HIS A 606 -11.33 -15.39 -11.65
C HIS A 606 -10.63 -14.91 -12.93
N ASN A 607 -11.39 -14.40 -13.89
CA ASN A 607 -10.91 -13.90 -15.18
C ASN A 607 -10.59 -12.39 -15.20
N TYR A 608 -10.68 -11.68 -14.06
CA TYR A 608 -10.37 -10.24 -14.00
C TYR A 608 -8.83 -10.01 -13.96
N PRO A 609 -8.21 -9.42 -15.00
CA PRO A 609 -6.75 -9.50 -15.21
C PRO A 609 -5.95 -8.26 -14.71
N TYR A 610 -6.63 -7.27 -14.14
CA TYR A 610 -6.03 -5.99 -13.77
C TYR A 610 -5.49 -5.83 -12.34
N PRO A 611 -6.01 -6.51 -11.30
CA PRO A 611 -5.58 -6.26 -9.93
C PRO A 611 -4.16 -6.80 -9.72
N TRP A 612 -3.47 -6.32 -8.68
CA TRP A 612 -2.10 -6.72 -8.37
C TRP A 612 -2.04 -8.07 -7.65
N ILE A 613 -2.46 -9.10 -8.37
CA ILE A 613 -2.57 -10.48 -7.88
C ILE A 613 -1.71 -11.39 -8.75
N GLY A 614 -0.76 -12.07 -8.11
CA GLY A 614 -0.01 -13.18 -8.69
C GLY A 614 -0.49 -14.52 -8.15
N ALA A 615 0.33 -15.56 -8.28
CA ALA A 615 0.06 -16.84 -7.62
C ALA A 615 1.34 -17.65 -7.46
N ARG A 616 1.33 -18.62 -6.55
CA ARG A 616 2.36 -19.66 -6.43
C ARG A 616 1.80 -21.02 -6.82
N VAL A 617 2.67 -21.89 -7.33
CA VAL A 617 2.29 -23.26 -7.68
C VAL A 617 2.48 -24.17 -6.47
N VAL A 618 1.50 -25.04 -6.23
CA VAL A 618 1.58 -26.12 -5.23
C VAL A 618 1.35 -27.49 -5.86
N TYR A 619 1.80 -28.53 -5.16
CA TYR A 619 1.75 -29.92 -5.59
C TYR A 619 1.27 -30.82 -4.46
N ASP A 620 0.41 -31.77 -4.77
CA ASP A 620 -0.02 -32.81 -3.83
C ASP A 620 1.15 -33.75 -3.49
N VAL A 621 1.13 -34.34 -2.28
CA VAL A 621 2.19 -35.20 -1.72
C VAL A 621 1.71 -36.63 -1.52
#